data_AF-A0A4R7JAC1-F1
#
_entry.id   AF-A0A4R7JAC1-F1
#
_cell.length_a   1.000
_cell.length_b   1.000
_cell.length_c   1.000
_cell.angle_alpha   90.00
_cell.angle_beta   90.00
_cell.angle_gamma   90.00
#
_symmetry.space_group_name_H-M   'P 1'
#
loop_
_entity.id
_entity.type
_entity.pdbx_description
1 polymer ?
#
loop_
_entity_poly.entity_id
_entity_poly.type
_entity_poly.pdbx_seq_one_letter_code
_entity_poly.pdbx_strand_id
1 'polypeptide(L)'
;MARRRITDTILMDHVSKLGDEHPPILLETVDRTVKRPELVARDYGHILDYLARVELEVDRNVLELLVLLPEVSEVDRYFYADVWQPQEIQHGLILDRLQTDLGLQPSEPMLEVQMSMKMLGALAHIEPIQEVARMMYYLTGAATERQAVLAYNAMTKGMQHLGEEAIADTIIGQIKRQEPGHFAFYKMSAELMVQDEVLKPWQLWLIRQLRRYSYGVVGTNQKKQYAADAGGLMVGLGFADDMEAYAREISRVEKAALFANVKGLDFPSYVLKALRESVEMYRERGGLGERVVP
;
A
#
# COMPACT_ATOMS: atom_id res chain seq x y z
N MET A 1 -22.21 -6.96 19.83
CA MET A 1 -22.55 -7.68 18.59
C MET A 1 -21.45 -8.68 18.32
N ALA A 2 -21.78 -9.96 18.10
CA ALA A 2 -20.78 -10.95 17.68
C ALA A 2 -20.20 -10.52 16.32
N ARG A 3 -18.87 -10.51 16.18
CA ARG A 3 -18.24 -10.24 14.88
C ARG A 3 -18.69 -11.32 13.91
N ARG A 4 -19.03 -10.94 12.67
CA ARG A 4 -19.34 -11.90 11.60
C ARG A 4 -18.16 -12.85 11.44
N ARG A 5 -18.41 -14.16 11.47
CA ARG A 5 -17.38 -15.17 11.21
C ARG A 5 -16.96 -15.09 9.74
N ILE A 6 -15.66 -14.98 9.51
CA ILE A 6 -15.05 -15.02 8.18
C ILE A 6 -14.78 -16.48 7.84
N THR A 7 -14.86 -16.83 6.56
CA THR A 7 -14.58 -18.17 6.03
C THR A 7 -13.90 -18.02 4.68
N ASP A 8 -13.20 -19.05 4.22
CA ASP A 8 -12.60 -19.07 2.89
C ASP A 8 -13.62 -18.83 1.77
N THR A 9 -14.85 -19.33 1.92
CA THR A 9 -15.94 -19.05 0.97
C THR A 9 -16.27 -17.55 0.91
N ILE A 10 -16.36 -16.87 2.06
CA ILE A 10 -16.61 -15.42 2.08
C ILE A 10 -15.46 -14.65 1.44
N LEU A 11 -14.21 -15.08 1.67
CA LEU A 11 -13.05 -14.48 1.02
C LEU A 11 -13.09 -14.72 -0.49
N MET A 12 -13.36 -15.94 -0.94
CA MET A 12 -13.46 -16.28 -2.36
C MET A 12 -14.55 -15.46 -3.04
N ASP A 13 -15.76 -15.40 -2.48
CA ASP A 13 -16.86 -14.61 -3.01
C ASP A 13 -16.49 -13.13 -3.14
N HIS A 14 -15.76 -12.58 -2.16
CA HIS A 14 -15.27 -11.21 -2.21
C HIS A 14 -14.25 -11.00 -3.33
N VAL A 15 -13.27 -11.89 -3.47
CA VAL A 15 -12.22 -11.79 -4.49
C VAL A 15 -12.82 -11.94 -5.90
N SER A 16 -13.71 -12.91 -6.11
CA SER A 16 -14.41 -13.10 -7.38
C SER A 16 -15.23 -11.85 -7.74
N LYS A 17 -16.02 -11.35 -6.80
CA LYS A 17 -16.81 -10.12 -7.01
C LYS A 17 -15.93 -8.91 -7.34
N LEU A 18 -14.79 -8.77 -6.65
CA LEU A 18 -13.83 -7.70 -6.91
C LEU A 18 -13.28 -7.77 -8.34
N GLY A 19 -12.87 -8.97 -8.79
CA GLY A 19 -12.39 -9.19 -10.16
C GLY A 19 -13.44 -8.89 -11.22
N ASP A 20 -14.68 -9.33 -10.98
CA ASP A 20 -15.80 -9.16 -11.92
C ASP A 20 -16.28 -7.70 -12.02
N GLU A 21 -16.46 -7.02 -10.88
CA GLU A 21 -17.00 -5.65 -10.85
C GLU A 21 -15.94 -4.59 -11.19
N HIS A 22 -14.67 -4.89 -10.97
CA HIS A 22 -13.57 -3.94 -11.10
C HIS A 22 -12.39 -4.54 -11.87
N PRO A 23 -12.55 -4.91 -13.16
CA PRO A 23 -11.44 -5.47 -13.94
C PRO A 23 -10.27 -4.48 -14.07
N PRO A 24 -9.06 -4.95 -14.47
CA PRO A 24 -7.93 -4.07 -14.76
C PRO A 24 -8.31 -2.91 -15.68
N ILE A 25 -7.89 -1.70 -15.32
CA ILE A 25 -8.21 -0.49 -16.07
C ILE A 25 -7.33 -0.44 -17.31
N LEU A 26 -7.91 -0.45 -18.51
CA LEU A 26 -7.12 -0.41 -19.74
C LEU A 26 -6.65 1.02 -20.02
N LEU A 27 -5.39 1.19 -20.41
CA LEU A 27 -4.79 2.50 -20.68
C LEU A 27 -5.55 3.30 -21.76
N GLU A 28 -6.19 2.64 -22.71
CA GLU A 28 -7.01 3.30 -23.75
C GLU A 28 -8.36 3.81 -23.24
N THR A 29 -8.81 3.37 -22.06
CA THR A 29 -10.11 3.77 -21.49
C THR A 29 -10.02 5.03 -20.62
N VAL A 30 -8.81 5.50 -20.33
CA VAL A 30 -8.59 6.68 -19.48
C VAL A 30 -8.37 7.96 -20.31
N ASP A 31 -8.96 9.06 -19.87
CA ASP A 31 -8.75 10.39 -20.46
C ASP A 31 -7.57 11.07 -19.77
N ARG A 32 -6.45 11.14 -20.49
CA ARG A 32 -5.19 11.76 -20.04
C ARG A 32 -5.08 13.25 -20.40
N THR A 33 -6.19 13.91 -20.76
CA THR A 33 -6.20 15.35 -21.03
C THR A 33 -5.85 16.13 -19.76
N VAL A 34 -4.80 16.95 -19.83
CA VAL A 34 -4.38 17.84 -18.74
C VAL A 34 -4.56 19.29 -19.18
N LYS A 35 -5.41 20.05 -18.46
CA LYS A 35 -5.70 21.45 -18.79
C LYS A 35 -4.56 22.38 -18.36
N ARG A 36 -3.89 22.07 -17.24
CA ARG A 36 -2.84 22.88 -16.62
C ARG A 36 -1.60 22.03 -16.31
N PRO A 37 -0.90 21.51 -17.34
CA PRO A 37 0.19 20.57 -17.15
C PRO A 37 1.33 21.10 -16.27
N GLU A 38 1.72 22.36 -16.43
CA GLU A 38 2.77 22.96 -15.59
C GLU A 38 2.39 23.02 -14.11
N LEU A 39 1.12 23.31 -13.81
CA LEU A 39 0.62 23.39 -12.44
C LEU A 39 0.55 22.01 -11.79
N VAL A 40 0.05 21.02 -12.53
CA VAL A 40 -0.01 19.62 -12.07
C VAL A 40 1.40 19.07 -11.87
N ALA A 41 2.32 19.29 -12.80
CA ALA A 41 3.71 18.86 -12.68
C ALA A 41 4.40 19.48 -11.46
N ARG A 42 4.22 20.78 -11.23
CA ARG A 42 4.81 21.49 -10.09
C ARG A 42 4.26 21.00 -8.75
N ASP A 43 2.94 20.92 -8.61
CA ASP A 43 2.30 20.68 -7.31
C ASP A 43 2.18 19.19 -6.99
N TYR A 44 2.04 18.33 -8.02
CA TYR A 44 1.77 16.90 -7.86
C TYR A 44 2.80 15.98 -8.54
N GLY A 45 3.76 16.50 -9.30
CA GLY A 45 4.72 15.66 -10.03
C GLY A 45 5.51 14.70 -9.13
N HIS A 46 5.93 15.15 -7.95
CA HIS A 46 6.63 14.30 -6.98
C HIS A 46 5.71 13.25 -6.33
N ILE A 47 4.41 13.52 -6.22
CA ILE A 47 3.41 12.56 -5.71
C ILE A 47 3.14 11.50 -6.78
N LEU A 48 2.96 11.93 -8.04
CA LEU A 48 2.77 11.03 -9.18
C LEU A 48 3.97 10.09 -9.35
N ASP A 49 5.19 10.61 -9.28
CA ASP A 49 6.42 9.80 -9.34
C ASP A 49 6.47 8.76 -8.22
N TYR A 50 6.18 9.19 -6.98
CA TYR A 50 6.17 8.27 -5.86
C TYR A 50 5.11 7.17 -6.02
N LEU A 51 3.87 7.54 -6.39
CA LEU A 51 2.79 6.56 -6.55
C LEU A 51 3.08 5.63 -7.73
N ALA A 52 3.41 6.16 -8.91
CA ALA A 52 3.74 5.36 -10.09
C ALA A 52 4.86 4.35 -9.80
N ARG A 53 5.94 4.78 -9.15
CA ARG A 53 7.02 3.88 -8.73
C ARG A 53 6.51 2.78 -7.80
N VAL A 54 5.72 3.12 -6.79
CA VAL A 54 5.23 2.15 -5.80
C VAL A 54 4.30 1.13 -6.43
N GLU A 55 3.38 1.55 -7.31
CA GLU A 55 2.50 0.62 -8.03
C GLU A 55 3.29 -0.26 -9.01
N LEU A 56 4.29 0.29 -9.69
CA LEU A 56 5.16 -0.50 -10.57
C LEU A 56 6.06 -1.49 -9.81
N GLU A 57 6.25 -1.33 -8.50
CA GLU A 57 6.96 -2.31 -7.66
C GLU A 57 6.10 -3.55 -7.33
N VAL A 58 4.83 -3.59 -7.75
CA VAL A 58 3.95 -4.75 -7.55
C VAL A 58 4.51 -6.04 -8.14
N ASP A 59 5.20 -5.99 -9.28
CA ASP A 59 5.85 -7.18 -9.82
C ASP A 59 6.90 -7.76 -8.87
N ARG A 60 7.65 -6.90 -8.15
CA ARG A 60 8.53 -7.36 -7.06
C ARG A 60 7.71 -7.98 -5.93
N ASN A 61 6.62 -7.34 -5.53
CA ASN A 61 5.77 -7.82 -4.43
C ASN A 61 5.19 -9.22 -4.75
N VAL A 62 4.85 -9.49 -6.01
CA VAL A 62 4.42 -10.82 -6.49
C VAL A 62 5.57 -11.83 -6.38
N LEU A 63 6.80 -11.46 -6.77
CA LEU A 63 7.96 -12.33 -6.57
C LEU A 63 8.23 -12.59 -5.08
N GLU A 64 8.08 -11.58 -4.21
CA GLU A 64 8.17 -11.74 -2.77
C GLU A 64 7.09 -12.69 -2.24
N LEU A 65 5.85 -12.59 -2.71
CA LEU A 65 4.76 -13.50 -2.37
C LEU A 65 5.07 -14.95 -2.75
N LEU A 66 5.56 -15.19 -3.97
CA LEU A 66 5.93 -16.53 -4.43
C LEU A 66 7.05 -17.15 -3.57
N VAL A 67 7.90 -16.32 -2.98
CA VAL A 67 8.99 -16.75 -2.10
C VAL A 67 8.50 -16.93 -0.66
N LEU A 68 7.66 -16.04 -0.16
CA LEU A 68 7.24 -15.99 1.25
C LEU A 68 6.07 -16.92 1.57
N LEU A 69 5.26 -17.28 0.57
CA LEU A 69 4.05 -18.10 0.72
C LEU A 69 4.16 -19.41 -0.07
N PRO A 70 5.06 -20.34 0.31
CA PRO A 70 5.27 -21.58 -0.43
C PRO A 70 4.04 -22.50 -0.47
N GLU A 71 3.17 -22.44 0.55
CA GLU A 71 1.88 -23.14 0.59
C GLU A 71 0.73 -22.12 0.73
N VAL A 72 0.57 -21.29 -0.30
CA VAL A 72 -0.47 -20.26 -0.37
C VAL A 72 -1.86 -20.91 -0.53
N SER A 73 -2.88 -20.33 0.12
CA SER A 73 -4.26 -20.83 -0.05
C SER A 73 -4.75 -20.60 -1.48
N GLU A 74 -5.76 -21.36 -1.92
CA GLU A 74 -6.34 -21.16 -3.26
C GLU A 74 -6.90 -19.74 -3.42
N VAL A 75 -7.51 -19.19 -2.37
CA VAL A 75 -8.07 -17.83 -2.38
C VAL A 75 -6.98 -16.77 -2.47
N ASP A 76 -5.89 -16.93 -1.71
CA ASP A 76 -4.74 -16.03 -1.80
C ASP A 76 -4.12 -16.08 -3.21
N ARG A 77 -3.92 -17.27 -3.78
CA ARG A 77 -3.40 -17.43 -5.14
C ARG A 77 -4.28 -16.71 -6.16
N TYR A 78 -5.59 -16.94 -6.09
CA TYR A 78 -6.56 -16.30 -6.99
C TYR A 78 -6.55 -14.79 -6.82
N PHE A 79 -6.54 -14.28 -5.59
CA PHE A 79 -6.44 -12.84 -5.34
C PHE A 79 -5.17 -12.25 -5.95
N TYR A 80 -3.99 -12.77 -5.61
CA TYR A 80 -2.73 -12.16 -6.03
C TYR A 80 -2.48 -12.28 -7.53
N ALA A 81 -2.68 -13.46 -8.11
CA ALA A 81 -2.31 -13.71 -9.50
C ALA A 81 -3.38 -13.27 -10.49
N ASP A 82 -4.66 -13.43 -10.16
CA ASP A 82 -5.75 -13.30 -11.12
C ASP A 82 -6.55 -12.00 -10.95
N VAL A 83 -6.46 -11.32 -9.80
CA VAL A 83 -7.23 -10.08 -9.52
C VAL A 83 -6.31 -8.89 -9.24
N TRP A 84 -5.53 -8.96 -8.16
CA TRP A 84 -4.72 -7.87 -7.63
C TRP A 84 -3.58 -7.49 -8.58
N GLN A 85 -2.66 -8.41 -8.92
CA GLN A 85 -1.51 -8.08 -9.77
C GLN A 85 -1.93 -7.43 -11.11
N PRO A 86 -2.89 -7.99 -11.88
CA PRO A 86 -3.29 -7.37 -13.14
C PRO A 86 -3.87 -5.96 -12.98
N GLN A 87 -4.59 -5.69 -11.89
CA GLN A 87 -5.15 -4.36 -11.57
C GLN A 87 -4.03 -3.36 -11.25
N GLU A 88 -3.18 -3.71 -10.30
CA GLU A 88 -2.08 -2.89 -9.79
C GLU A 88 -1.04 -2.52 -10.86
N ILE A 89 -0.69 -3.47 -11.75
CA ILE A 89 0.20 -3.18 -12.88
C ILE A 89 -0.41 -2.07 -13.76
N GLN A 90 -1.72 -2.11 -14.01
CA GLN A 90 -2.37 -1.05 -14.78
C GLN A 90 -2.35 0.29 -14.03
N HIS A 91 -2.48 0.30 -12.70
CA HIS A 91 -2.38 1.55 -11.93
C HIS A 91 -1.02 2.20 -12.13
N GLY A 92 0.06 1.42 -11.96
CA GLY A 92 1.43 1.90 -12.18
C GLY A 92 1.68 2.40 -13.60
N LEU A 93 1.24 1.63 -14.61
CA LEU A 93 1.39 2.01 -16.02
C LEU A 93 0.62 3.30 -16.36
N ILE A 94 -0.61 3.45 -15.85
CA ILE A 94 -1.43 4.64 -16.12
C ILE A 94 -0.83 5.87 -15.43
N LEU A 95 -0.39 5.75 -14.18
CA LEU A 95 0.22 6.85 -13.44
C LEU A 95 1.57 7.27 -14.05
N ASP A 96 2.41 6.31 -14.42
CA ASP A 96 3.68 6.59 -15.09
C ASP A 96 3.44 7.24 -16.46
N ARG A 97 2.42 6.77 -17.19
CA ARG A 97 2.07 7.38 -18.46
C ARG A 97 1.59 8.83 -18.29
N LEU A 98 0.72 9.10 -17.32
CA LEU A 98 0.30 10.47 -16.98
C LEU A 98 1.50 11.35 -16.61
N GLN A 99 2.44 10.82 -15.83
CA GLN A 99 3.69 11.50 -15.48
C GLN A 99 4.48 11.88 -16.74
N THR A 100 4.65 10.97 -17.70
CA THR A 100 5.37 11.28 -18.95
C THR A 100 4.63 12.32 -19.81
N ASP A 101 3.29 12.32 -19.80
CA ASP A 101 2.50 13.34 -20.52
C ASP A 101 2.67 14.74 -19.91
N LEU A 102 3.05 14.83 -18.63
CA LEU A 102 3.42 16.08 -17.95
C LEU A 102 4.87 16.51 -18.20
N GLY A 103 5.64 15.76 -19.00
CA GLY A 103 7.04 16.05 -19.32
C GLY A 103 8.05 15.62 -18.24
N LEU A 104 7.61 14.80 -17.28
CA LEU A 104 8.47 14.23 -16.24
C LEU A 104 9.16 12.95 -16.75
N GLN A 105 10.23 12.54 -16.06
CA GLN A 105 10.89 11.27 -16.38
C GLN A 105 10.02 10.09 -15.97
N PRO A 106 10.08 8.95 -16.69
CA PRO A 106 9.46 7.71 -16.24
C PRO A 106 9.98 7.27 -14.87
N SER A 107 9.13 6.65 -14.07
CA SER A 107 9.52 6.14 -12.76
C SER A 107 10.43 4.91 -12.87
N GLU A 108 11.37 4.79 -11.94
CA GLU A 108 12.32 3.67 -11.85
C GLU A 108 11.96 2.74 -10.67
N PRO A 109 11.13 1.70 -10.89
CA PRO A 109 10.74 0.78 -9.82
C PRO A 109 11.88 -0.13 -9.38
N MET A 110 11.92 -0.44 -8.08
CA MET A 110 12.85 -1.44 -7.55
C MET A 110 12.28 -2.86 -7.69
N LEU A 111 12.78 -3.61 -8.66
CA LEU A 111 12.31 -4.96 -8.98
C LEU A 111 13.07 -6.11 -8.30
N GLU A 112 14.15 -5.80 -7.57
CA GLU A 112 14.98 -6.82 -6.91
C GLU A 112 14.37 -7.30 -5.58
N VAL A 113 14.19 -8.61 -5.44
CA VAL A 113 13.84 -9.26 -4.16
C VAL A 113 15.06 -9.31 -3.25
N GLN A 114 14.95 -8.70 -2.07
CA GLN A 114 16.04 -8.62 -1.10
C GLN A 114 16.43 -10.01 -0.56
N MET A 115 17.72 -10.19 -0.23
CA MET A 115 18.22 -11.45 0.31
C MET A 115 17.54 -11.85 1.63
N SER A 116 17.18 -10.87 2.46
CA SER A 116 16.41 -11.09 3.69
C SER A 116 15.05 -11.75 3.42
N MET A 117 14.35 -11.34 2.36
CA MET A 117 13.08 -11.95 1.94
C MET A 117 13.29 -13.37 1.39
N LYS A 118 14.36 -13.60 0.61
CA LYS A 118 14.73 -14.94 0.13
C LYS A 118 15.01 -15.91 1.29
N MET A 119 15.73 -15.44 2.30
CA MET A 119 15.98 -16.23 3.52
C MET A 119 14.70 -16.51 4.30
N LEU A 120 13.83 -15.50 4.45
CA LEU A 120 12.53 -15.70 5.11
C LEU A 120 11.67 -16.72 4.35
N GLY A 121 11.65 -16.67 3.01
CA GLY A 121 10.94 -17.63 2.18
C GLY A 121 11.44 -19.06 2.35
N ALA A 122 12.77 -19.25 2.38
CA ALA A 122 13.34 -20.57 2.66
C ALA A 122 12.92 -21.12 4.04
N LEU A 123 12.81 -20.24 5.05
CA LEU A 123 12.33 -20.60 6.39
C LEU A 123 10.80 -20.79 6.44
N ALA A 124 10.05 -20.14 5.54
CA ALA A 124 8.59 -20.20 5.49
C ALA A 124 8.05 -21.56 5.00
N HIS A 125 8.90 -22.51 4.63
CA HIS A 125 8.52 -23.92 4.49
C HIS A 125 8.23 -24.60 5.83
N ILE A 126 8.57 -23.96 6.95
CA ILE A 126 8.20 -24.41 8.29
C ILE A 126 6.89 -23.73 8.67
N GLU A 127 5.81 -24.50 8.78
CA GLU A 127 4.43 -24.02 9.01
C GLU A 127 4.31 -22.90 10.06
N PRO A 128 4.86 -23.02 11.30
CA PRO A 128 4.80 -21.92 12.26
C PRO A 128 5.48 -20.61 11.82
N ILE A 129 6.53 -20.69 10.98
CA ILE A 129 7.19 -19.51 10.41
C ILE A 129 6.34 -18.95 9.27
N GLN A 130 5.75 -19.82 8.46
CA GLN A 130 4.84 -19.44 7.38
C GLN A 130 3.65 -18.63 7.90
N GLU A 131 3.02 -19.08 8.99
CA GLU A 131 1.89 -18.37 9.61
C GLU A 131 2.30 -16.97 10.11
N VAL A 132 3.51 -16.84 10.66
CA VAL A 132 4.07 -15.53 11.04
C VAL A 132 4.28 -14.65 9.81
N ALA A 133 4.86 -15.20 8.74
CA ALA A 133 5.09 -14.48 7.48
C ALA A 133 3.77 -14.03 6.84
N ARG A 134 2.76 -14.92 6.77
CA ARG A 134 1.41 -14.64 6.27
C ARG A 134 0.75 -13.50 7.03
N MET A 135 0.73 -13.56 8.35
CA MET A 135 0.14 -12.48 9.16
C MET A 135 0.90 -11.17 8.96
N MET A 136 2.23 -11.18 8.97
CA MET A 136 3.04 -9.98 8.69
C MET A 136 2.72 -9.39 7.31
N TYR A 137 2.52 -10.24 6.32
CA TYR A 137 2.16 -9.84 4.96
C TYR A 137 0.76 -9.22 4.93
N TYR A 138 -0.26 -9.86 5.51
CA TYR A 138 -1.61 -9.32 5.52
C TYR A 138 -1.71 -7.97 6.25
N LEU A 139 -0.95 -7.80 7.34
CA LEU A 139 -0.91 -6.52 8.06
C LEU A 139 -0.19 -5.43 7.26
N THR A 140 0.85 -5.80 6.50
CA THR A 140 1.54 -4.86 5.60
C THR A 140 0.62 -4.47 4.45
N GLY A 141 0.02 -5.44 3.75
CA GLY A 141 -0.94 -5.20 2.68
C GLY A 141 -2.10 -4.32 3.14
N ALA A 142 -2.77 -4.66 4.25
CA ALA A 142 -3.86 -3.83 4.78
C ALA A 142 -3.44 -2.37 5.07
N ALA A 143 -2.21 -2.16 5.56
CA ALA A 143 -1.68 -0.82 5.77
C ALA A 143 -1.35 -0.11 4.43
N THR A 144 -0.85 -0.85 3.44
CA THR A 144 -0.58 -0.35 2.08
C THR A 144 -1.85 0.12 1.40
N GLU A 145 -2.84 -0.76 1.26
CA GLU A 145 -4.11 -0.44 0.61
C GLU A 145 -4.82 0.71 1.30
N ARG A 146 -4.73 0.78 2.65
CA ARG A 146 -5.33 1.90 3.36
C ARG A 146 -4.63 3.23 3.06
N GLN A 147 -3.31 3.22 2.89
CA GLN A 147 -2.56 4.41 2.48
C GLN A 147 -2.91 4.82 1.05
N ALA A 148 -3.01 3.87 0.13
CA ALA A 148 -3.44 4.10 -1.25
C ALA A 148 -4.84 4.73 -1.31
N VAL A 149 -5.83 4.16 -0.60
CA VAL A 149 -7.18 4.76 -0.48
C VAL A 149 -7.11 6.21 -0.02
N LEU A 150 -6.32 6.53 1.00
CA LEU A 150 -6.20 7.88 1.54
C LEU A 150 -5.51 8.83 0.54
N ALA A 151 -4.43 8.37 -0.08
CA ALA A 151 -3.68 9.11 -1.09
C ALA A 151 -4.54 9.45 -2.31
N TYR A 152 -5.23 8.46 -2.88
CA TYR A 152 -6.11 8.69 -4.03
C TYR A 152 -7.32 9.56 -3.69
N ASN A 153 -7.84 9.50 -2.46
CA ASN A 153 -8.87 10.44 -2.01
C ASN A 153 -8.37 11.88 -1.97
N ALA A 154 -7.16 12.12 -1.47
CA ALA A 154 -6.56 13.45 -1.44
C ALA A 154 -6.23 13.95 -2.86
N MET A 155 -5.65 13.08 -3.70
CA MET A 155 -5.37 13.34 -5.12
C MET A 155 -6.64 13.70 -5.90
N THR A 156 -7.72 12.94 -5.74
CA THR A 156 -9.00 13.22 -6.43
C THR A 156 -9.47 14.64 -6.12
N LYS A 157 -9.48 15.02 -4.83
CA LYS A 157 -9.89 16.37 -4.38
C LYS A 157 -8.95 17.45 -4.93
N GLY A 158 -7.65 17.16 -4.92
CA GLY A 158 -6.62 18.04 -5.47
C GLY A 158 -6.82 18.33 -6.96
N MET A 159 -6.99 17.28 -7.77
CA MET A 159 -7.25 17.39 -9.20
C MET A 159 -8.57 18.11 -9.51
N GLN A 160 -9.64 17.81 -8.75
CA GLN A 160 -10.92 18.52 -8.87
C GLN A 160 -10.80 20.01 -8.53
N HIS A 161 -10.04 20.36 -7.50
CA HIS A 161 -9.75 21.75 -7.17
C HIS A 161 -8.95 22.45 -8.29
N LEU A 162 -8.08 21.70 -8.97
CA LEU A 162 -7.38 22.14 -10.18
C LEU A 162 -8.23 22.01 -11.46
N GLY A 163 -9.52 21.68 -11.38
CA GLY A 163 -10.39 21.57 -12.56
C GLY A 163 -9.96 20.48 -13.56
N GLU A 164 -9.07 19.56 -13.14
CA GLU A 164 -8.55 18.43 -13.91
C GLU A 164 -9.49 17.23 -13.78
N GLU A 165 -10.72 17.40 -14.26
CA GLU A 165 -11.80 16.39 -14.15
C GLU A 165 -11.46 15.08 -14.87
N ALA A 166 -10.81 15.15 -16.05
CA ALA A 166 -10.40 13.97 -16.80
C ALA A 166 -9.52 13.04 -15.97
N ILE A 167 -8.44 13.58 -15.38
CA ILE A 167 -7.53 12.84 -14.50
C ILE A 167 -8.28 12.36 -13.24
N ALA A 168 -9.06 13.24 -12.61
CA ALA A 168 -9.74 12.94 -11.36
C ALA A 168 -10.74 11.78 -11.50
N ASP A 169 -11.50 11.74 -12.59
CA ASP A 169 -12.63 10.81 -12.75
C ASP A 169 -12.23 9.53 -13.49
N THR A 170 -11.33 9.65 -14.46
CA THR A 170 -10.97 8.52 -15.36
C THR A 170 -9.66 7.84 -14.99
N ILE A 171 -8.79 8.48 -14.20
CA ILE A 171 -7.54 7.86 -13.73
C ILE A 171 -7.65 7.59 -12.24
N ILE A 172 -7.52 8.65 -11.43
CA ILE A 172 -7.41 8.55 -9.97
C ILE A 172 -8.70 7.95 -9.37
N GLY A 173 -9.85 8.39 -9.86
CA GLY A 173 -11.15 7.92 -9.41
C GLY A 173 -11.48 6.50 -9.84
N GLN A 174 -10.85 5.95 -10.89
CA GLN A 174 -11.01 4.55 -11.28
C GLN A 174 -10.13 3.66 -10.40
N ILE A 175 -8.86 4.00 -10.26
CA ILE A 175 -7.88 3.29 -9.40
C ILE A 175 -8.45 3.19 -7.98
N LYS A 176 -8.86 4.33 -7.41
CA LYS A 176 -9.49 4.44 -6.09
C LYS A 176 -10.66 3.47 -5.85
N ARG A 177 -11.40 3.03 -6.88
CA ARG A 177 -12.53 2.11 -6.69
C ARG A 177 -12.09 0.67 -6.44
N GLN A 178 -10.87 0.31 -6.80
CA GLN A 178 -10.32 -1.04 -6.62
C GLN A 178 -9.73 -1.22 -5.22
N GLU A 179 -9.01 -0.21 -4.73
CA GLU A 179 -8.33 -0.19 -3.42
C GLU A 179 -9.15 -0.68 -2.21
N PRO A 180 -10.44 -0.31 -2.03
CA PRO A 180 -11.20 -0.77 -0.88
C PRO A 180 -11.45 -2.28 -0.91
N GLY A 181 -11.50 -2.86 -2.11
CA GLY A 181 -11.60 -4.29 -2.34
C GLY A 181 -10.33 -5.02 -1.91
N HIS A 182 -9.17 -4.51 -2.30
CA HIS A 182 -7.87 -5.04 -1.88
C HIS A 182 -7.69 -4.93 -0.36
N PHE A 183 -7.97 -3.76 0.20
CA PHE A 183 -7.95 -3.53 1.65
C PHE A 183 -8.82 -4.53 2.40
N ALA A 184 -10.04 -4.75 1.89
CA ALA A 184 -10.99 -5.67 2.50
C ALA A 184 -10.47 -7.11 2.48
N PHE A 185 -9.82 -7.56 1.40
CA PHE A 185 -9.18 -8.88 1.34
C PHE A 185 -8.14 -9.03 2.45
N TYR A 186 -7.14 -8.16 2.52
CA TYR A 186 -6.08 -8.24 3.52
C TYR A 186 -6.60 -8.20 4.96
N LYS A 187 -7.57 -7.30 5.22
CA LYS A 187 -8.22 -7.21 6.51
C LYS A 187 -8.93 -8.52 6.87
N MET A 188 -9.72 -9.07 5.96
CA MET A 188 -10.49 -10.29 6.21
C MET A 188 -9.57 -11.49 6.40
N SER A 189 -8.49 -11.61 5.63
CA SER A 189 -7.50 -12.69 5.78
C SER A 189 -6.77 -12.62 7.13
N ALA A 190 -6.36 -11.42 7.57
CA ALA A 190 -5.80 -11.25 8.91
C ALA A 190 -6.81 -11.56 10.03
N GLU A 191 -8.07 -11.12 9.87
CA GLU A 191 -9.14 -11.41 10.83
C GLU A 191 -9.47 -12.91 10.89
N LEU A 192 -9.44 -13.62 9.76
CA LEU A 192 -9.65 -15.06 9.68
C LEU A 192 -8.59 -15.82 10.48
N MET A 193 -7.30 -15.50 10.29
CA MET A 193 -6.21 -16.13 11.06
C MET A 193 -6.35 -15.94 12.57
N VAL A 194 -6.90 -14.80 13.01
CA VAL A 194 -7.19 -14.54 14.43
C VAL A 194 -8.42 -15.32 14.90
N GLN A 195 -9.49 -15.38 14.10
CA GLN A 195 -10.74 -16.06 14.45
C GLN A 195 -10.58 -17.58 14.55
N ASP A 196 -9.74 -18.16 13.68
CA ASP A 196 -9.47 -19.60 13.65
C ASP A 196 -8.30 -20.01 14.55
N GLU A 197 -7.79 -19.07 15.36
CA GLU A 197 -6.71 -19.32 16.34
C GLU A 197 -5.44 -19.95 15.74
N VAL A 198 -5.15 -19.61 14.47
CA VAL A 198 -3.99 -20.12 13.72
C VAL A 198 -2.68 -19.80 14.46
N LEU A 199 -2.57 -18.57 14.98
CA LEU A 199 -1.36 -18.07 15.62
C LEU A 199 -1.30 -18.40 17.11
N LYS A 200 -0.25 -19.12 17.52
CA LYS A 200 0.07 -19.36 18.93
C LYS A 200 0.51 -18.08 19.64
N PRO A 201 0.44 -18.01 20.99
CA PRO A 201 0.83 -16.81 21.74
C PRO A 201 2.26 -16.31 21.47
N TRP A 202 3.22 -17.23 21.26
CA TRP A 202 4.60 -16.87 20.95
C TRP A 202 4.75 -16.31 19.53
N GLN A 203 3.96 -16.77 18.56
CA GLN A 203 3.93 -16.21 17.20
C GLN A 203 3.37 -14.79 17.23
N LEU A 204 2.29 -14.55 17.97
CA LEU A 204 1.77 -13.20 18.19
C LEU A 204 2.80 -12.28 18.86
N TRP A 205 3.55 -12.77 19.84
CA TRP A 205 4.64 -12.01 20.44
C TRP A 205 5.74 -11.69 19.41
N LEU A 206 6.15 -12.68 18.63
CA LEU A 206 7.18 -12.53 17.60
C LEU A 206 6.75 -11.52 16.53
N ILE A 207 5.53 -11.63 16.02
CA ILE A 207 4.96 -10.68 15.04
C ILE A 207 5.02 -9.26 15.60
N ARG A 208 4.60 -9.02 16.85
CA ARG A 208 4.69 -7.68 17.47
C ARG A 208 6.13 -7.15 17.53
N GLN A 209 7.11 -8.01 17.82
CA GLN A 209 8.52 -7.61 17.80
C GLN A 209 8.97 -7.28 16.38
N LEU A 210 8.69 -8.16 15.42
CA LEU A 210 9.05 -7.95 14.02
C LEU A 210 8.45 -6.65 13.50
N ARG A 211 7.15 -6.41 13.70
CA ARG A 211 6.48 -5.13 13.35
C ARG A 211 7.20 -3.93 13.97
N ARG A 212 7.58 -4.00 15.24
CA ARG A 212 8.28 -2.88 15.91
C ARG A 212 9.62 -2.53 15.25
N TYR A 213 10.37 -3.51 14.73
CA TYR A 213 11.71 -3.31 14.20
C TYR A 213 11.76 -3.17 12.67
N SER A 214 10.79 -3.74 11.96
CA SER A 214 10.79 -3.80 10.50
C SER A 214 9.72 -2.91 9.86
N TYR A 215 8.91 -2.19 10.64
CA TYR A 215 7.90 -1.30 10.09
C TYR A 215 8.56 -0.19 9.27
N GLY A 216 8.14 -0.07 8.01
CA GLY A 216 8.45 1.04 7.13
C GLY A 216 7.17 1.59 6.54
N VAL A 217 7.18 2.88 6.18
CA VAL A 217 6.14 3.45 5.33
C VAL A 217 6.18 2.73 3.98
N VAL A 218 5.03 2.66 3.31
CA VAL A 218 4.89 1.98 2.01
C VAL A 218 5.94 2.48 1.03
N GLY A 219 6.43 1.60 0.15
CA GLY A 219 7.35 2.00 -0.91
C GLY A 219 8.71 2.49 -0.46
N THR A 220 9.03 2.47 0.85
CA THR A 220 10.32 2.97 1.36
C THR A 220 11.45 1.95 1.18
N ASN A 221 11.14 0.66 1.22
CA ASN A 221 12.08 -0.44 1.00
C ASN A 221 13.38 -0.32 1.80
N GLN A 222 13.31 0.26 3.01
CA GLN A 222 14.44 0.58 3.89
C GLN A 222 15.49 1.54 3.29
N LYS A 223 15.17 2.22 2.18
CA LYS A 223 16.03 3.24 1.56
C LYS A 223 15.68 4.62 2.10
N LYS A 224 16.69 5.36 2.59
CA LYS A 224 16.52 6.74 3.07
C LYS A 224 15.92 7.67 2.02
N GLN A 225 16.23 7.44 0.74
CA GLN A 225 15.64 8.20 -0.36
C GLN A 225 14.13 8.05 -0.43
N TYR A 226 13.65 6.82 -0.53
CA TYR A 226 12.22 6.58 -0.63
C TYR A 226 11.48 6.93 0.66
N ALA A 227 12.15 6.87 1.83
CA ALA A 227 11.59 7.38 3.09
C ALA A 227 11.32 8.90 3.03
N ALA A 228 12.25 9.67 2.45
CA ALA A 228 12.03 11.09 2.23
C ALA A 228 10.97 11.37 1.15
N ASP A 229 10.93 10.56 0.07
CA ASP A 229 9.90 10.72 -0.97
C ASP A 229 8.49 10.46 -0.40
N ALA A 230 8.35 9.45 0.48
CA ALA A 230 7.12 9.21 1.24
C ALA A 230 6.76 10.40 2.14
N GLY A 231 7.76 11.02 2.78
CA GLY A 231 7.56 12.27 3.54
C GLY A 231 7.06 13.42 2.67
N GLY A 232 7.58 13.52 1.45
CA GLY A 232 7.11 14.48 0.45
C GLY A 232 5.65 14.27 0.08
N LEU A 233 5.25 13.03 -0.18
CA LEU A 233 3.84 12.67 -0.41
C LEU A 233 2.97 13.07 0.79
N MET A 234 3.40 12.78 2.01
CA MET A 234 2.62 13.12 3.20
C MET A 234 2.44 14.63 3.38
N VAL A 235 3.47 15.42 3.09
CA VAL A 235 3.38 16.89 3.14
C VAL A 235 2.49 17.40 2.01
N GLY A 236 2.70 16.93 0.77
CA GLY A 236 1.96 17.38 -0.41
C GLY A 236 0.46 17.05 -0.36
N LEU A 237 0.09 15.92 0.26
CA LEU A 237 -1.30 15.50 0.43
C LEU A 237 -1.92 15.95 1.77
N GLY A 238 -1.18 16.67 2.62
CA GLY A 238 -1.68 17.20 3.89
C GLY A 238 -1.78 16.17 5.03
N PHE A 239 -1.24 14.97 4.88
CA PHE A 239 -1.21 13.96 5.96
C PHE A 239 -0.25 14.33 7.09
N ALA A 240 0.72 15.22 6.82
CA ALA A 240 1.62 15.73 7.83
C ALA A 240 0.94 16.64 8.87
N ASP A 241 -0.24 17.19 8.56
CA ASP A 241 -0.97 18.13 9.42
C ASP A 241 -1.64 17.43 10.62
N ASP A 242 -2.05 16.17 10.44
CA ASP A 242 -2.60 15.31 11.50
C ASP A 242 -2.07 13.88 11.35
N MET A 243 -0.78 13.70 11.64
CA MET A 243 -0.12 12.40 11.54
C MET A 243 -0.69 11.36 12.52
N GLU A 244 -1.29 11.78 13.63
CA GLU A 244 -1.90 10.84 14.59
C GLU A 244 -3.19 10.25 14.05
N ALA A 245 -4.03 11.07 13.41
CA ALA A 245 -5.19 10.55 12.68
C ALA A 245 -4.76 9.63 11.54
N TYR A 246 -3.74 10.01 10.77
CA TYR A 246 -3.21 9.16 9.70
C TYR A 246 -2.69 7.82 10.24
N ALA A 247 -1.87 7.84 11.30
CA ALA A 247 -1.35 6.65 11.96
C ALA A 247 -2.48 5.74 12.47
N ARG A 248 -3.54 6.32 13.05
CA ARG A 248 -4.72 5.59 13.53
C ARG A 248 -5.44 4.86 12.40
N GLU A 249 -5.60 5.50 11.25
CA GLU A 249 -6.28 4.91 10.10
C GLU A 249 -5.50 3.73 9.51
N ILE A 250 -4.20 3.91 9.25
CA ILE A 250 -3.38 2.92 8.54
C ILE A 250 -3.01 1.70 9.41
N SER A 251 -3.03 1.86 10.74
CA SER A 251 -2.69 0.77 11.68
C SER A 251 -3.90 0.08 12.30
N ARG A 252 -5.12 0.44 11.87
CA ARG A 252 -6.37 -0.05 12.49
C ARG A 252 -6.48 -1.57 12.48
N VAL A 253 -6.11 -2.22 11.37
CA VAL A 253 -6.16 -3.69 11.23
C VAL A 253 -5.13 -4.34 12.13
N GLU A 254 -3.89 -3.85 12.11
CA GLU A 254 -2.81 -4.32 12.97
C GLU A 254 -3.13 -4.20 14.46
N LYS A 255 -3.68 -3.06 14.88
CA LYS A 255 -4.16 -2.87 16.25
C LYS A 255 -5.22 -3.90 16.61
N ALA A 256 -6.21 -4.11 15.74
CA ALA A 256 -7.30 -5.04 15.98
C ALA A 256 -6.82 -6.49 16.05
N ALA A 257 -5.85 -6.88 15.22
CA ALA A 257 -5.31 -8.24 15.16
C ALA A 257 -4.32 -8.54 16.30
N LEU A 258 -3.38 -7.62 16.56
CA LEU A 258 -2.26 -7.88 17.47
C LEU A 258 -2.45 -7.29 18.86
N PHE A 259 -3.27 -6.25 19.02
CA PHE A 259 -3.34 -5.47 20.26
C PHE A 259 -4.76 -5.36 20.83
N ALA A 260 -5.67 -6.25 20.46
CA ALA A 260 -7.07 -6.24 20.91
C ALA A 260 -7.26 -6.15 22.44
N ASN A 261 -6.33 -6.75 23.21
CA ASN A 261 -6.39 -6.79 24.67
C ASN A 261 -5.65 -5.62 25.35
N VAL A 262 -5.01 -4.73 24.58
CA VAL A 262 -4.28 -3.57 25.13
C VAL A 262 -5.22 -2.38 25.22
N LYS A 263 -5.66 -2.07 26.44
CA LYS A 263 -6.53 -0.93 26.72
C LYS A 263 -5.79 0.40 26.48
N GLY A 264 -6.48 1.37 25.88
CA GLY A 264 -5.98 2.73 25.70
C GLY A 264 -4.91 2.91 24.62
N LEU A 265 -4.53 1.86 23.89
CA LEU A 265 -3.65 1.99 22.74
C LEU A 265 -4.45 2.49 21.54
N ASP A 266 -4.14 3.67 21.02
CA ASP A 266 -4.80 4.23 19.82
C ASP A 266 -4.26 3.63 18.52
N PHE A 267 -2.94 3.55 18.41
CA PHE A 267 -2.16 2.92 17.34
C PHE A 267 -0.78 2.53 17.87
N PRO A 268 -0.04 1.59 17.24
CA PRO A 268 1.30 1.25 17.66
C PRO A 268 2.29 2.41 17.45
N SER A 269 3.14 2.71 18.44
CA SER A 269 3.99 3.91 18.42
C SER A 269 5.05 3.91 17.31
N TYR A 270 5.49 2.75 16.84
CA TYR A 270 6.46 2.66 15.72
C TYR A 270 5.86 3.17 14.40
N VAL A 271 4.54 3.13 14.23
CA VAL A 271 3.86 3.66 13.04
C VAL A 271 4.05 5.17 12.96
N LEU A 272 3.66 5.88 14.03
CA LEU A 272 3.83 7.33 14.09
C LEU A 272 5.30 7.75 14.05
N LYS A 273 6.19 6.96 14.67
CA LYS A 273 7.64 7.20 14.59
C LYS A 273 8.11 7.17 13.14
N ALA A 274 7.80 6.12 12.38
CA ALA A 274 8.23 6.00 10.98
C ALA A 274 7.66 7.12 10.10
N LEU A 275 6.40 7.51 10.34
CA LEU A 275 5.78 8.65 9.65
C LEU A 275 6.52 9.97 9.90
N ARG A 276 6.88 10.24 11.16
CA ARG A 276 7.65 11.44 11.54
C ARG A 276 9.04 11.42 10.91
N GLU A 277 9.74 10.29 11.00
CA GLU A 277 11.08 10.14 10.42
C GLU A 277 11.06 10.39 8.90
N SER A 278 10.06 9.88 8.17
CA SER A 278 9.88 10.16 6.74
C SER A 278 9.71 11.66 6.44
N VAL A 279 8.87 12.36 7.19
CA VAL A 279 8.64 13.81 7.02
C VAL A 279 9.86 14.64 7.42
N GLU A 280 10.59 14.23 8.47
CA GLU A 280 11.84 14.86 8.88
C GLU A 280 12.90 14.72 7.78
N MET A 281 13.11 13.51 7.25
CA MET A 281 14.06 13.27 6.14
C MET A 281 13.71 14.08 4.88
N TYR A 282 12.42 14.27 4.61
CA TYR A 282 11.97 15.12 3.51
C TYR A 282 12.33 16.59 3.73
N ARG A 283 12.11 17.11 4.94
CA ARG A 283 12.42 18.50 5.30
C ARG A 283 13.91 18.78 5.34
N GLU A 284 14.72 17.82 5.78
CA GLU A 284 16.19 17.91 5.78
C GLU A 284 16.78 18.05 4.37
N ARG A 285 16.07 17.58 3.34
CA ARG A 285 16.45 17.73 1.92
C ARG A 285 16.03 19.05 1.29
N GLY A 286 15.57 20.03 2.08
CA GLY A 286 15.10 21.31 1.59
C GLY A 286 13.62 21.34 1.16
N GLY A 287 12.85 20.27 1.41
CA GLY A 287 11.43 20.17 1.05
C GLY A 287 11.18 20.33 -0.46
N LEU A 288 10.04 20.93 -0.86
CA LEU A 288 9.77 21.27 -2.27
C LEU A 288 10.73 22.34 -2.83
N GLY A 289 11.54 22.97 -1.98
CA GLY A 289 12.36 24.14 -2.32
C GLY A 289 13.72 23.85 -2.97
N GLU A 290 14.21 22.61 -2.98
CA GLU A 290 15.56 22.27 -3.46
C GLU A 290 15.62 21.06 -4.42
N ARG A 291 14.60 20.84 -5.26
CA ARG A 291 14.86 20.08 -6.50
C ARG A 291 15.61 20.99 -7.45
N VAL A 292 16.93 20.98 -7.35
CA VAL A 292 17.82 21.40 -8.44
C VAL A 292 17.44 20.54 -9.63
N VAL A 293 16.75 21.16 -10.59
CA VAL A 293 16.53 20.59 -11.93
C VAL A 293 17.94 20.42 -12.53
N PRO A 294 18.39 19.19 -12.85
CA PRO A 294 19.59 19.03 -13.65
C PRO A 294 19.39 19.59 -15.07
#